data_AF-A0A2K3J7L9-F1
#
_entry.id   AF-A0A2K3J7L9-F1
#
_cell.length_a   1.000
_cell.length_b   1.000
_cell.length_c   1.000
_cell.angle_alpha   90.00
_cell.angle_beta   90.00
_cell.angle_gamma   90.00
#
_symmetry.space_group_name_H-M   'P 1'
#
loop_
_entity.id
_entity.type
_entity.pdbx_description
1 polymer ?
#
loop_
_entity_poly.entity_id
_entity_poly.type
_entity_poly.pdbx_seq_one_letter_code
_entity_poly.pdbx_strand_id
1 'polypeptide(L)'
;MKKKYMIWWHSYVDEISREATTIKEVSESVSNTLKKLNELRDLEEQGKIRVKDTGTLNPLFIEILDDSIEPKVANNPIVDVEDVEDSNYFQ
;
A
#
# COMPACT_ATOMS: atom_id res chain seq x y z
N MET A 1 -12.85 1.93 -15.61
CA MET A 1 -12.96 2.01 -14.14
C MET A 1 -11.67 2.56 -13.61
N LYS A 2 -11.71 3.62 -12.79
CA LYS A 2 -10.50 4.12 -12.14
C LYS A 2 -10.24 3.27 -10.90
N LYS A 3 -9.03 2.74 -10.76
CA LYS A 3 -8.64 2.01 -9.55
C LYS A 3 -8.07 2.98 -8.53
N LYS A 4 -8.31 2.69 -7.26
CA LYS A 4 -7.78 3.42 -6.13
C LYS A 4 -6.88 2.49 -5.33
N TYR A 5 -5.61 2.85 -5.23
CA TYR A 5 -4.57 2.08 -4.55
C TYR A 5 -4.30 2.72 -3.19
N MET A 6 -4.30 1.92 -2.13
CA MET A 6 -4.12 2.43 -0.79
C MET A 6 -3.39 1.48 0.15
N ILE A 7 -2.71 2.03 1.15
CA ILE A 7 -2.04 1.28 2.22
C ILE A 7 -2.72 1.60 3.55
N TRP A 8 -3.23 0.57 4.22
CA TRP A 8 -3.72 0.65 5.60
C TRP A 8 -2.67 0.10 6.56
N TRP A 9 -1.85 0.98 7.14
CA TRP A 9 -0.69 0.54 7.93
C TRP A 9 -1.04 -0.34 9.12
N HIS A 10 -2.19 -0.09 9.78
CA HIS A 10 -2.59 -0.89 10.94
C HIS A 10 -3.00 -2.31 10.54
N SER A 11 -3.62 -2.49 9.36
CA SER A 11 -4.14 -3.80 8.95
C SER A 11 -3.02 -4.83 8.86
N TYR A 12 -1.89 -4.43 8.27
CA TYR A 12 -0.77 -5.34 8.10
C TYR A 12 0.02 -5.55 9.39
N VAL A 13 0.24 -4.51 10.20
CA VAL A 13 0.94 -4.66 11.49
C VAL A 13 0.13 -5.52 12.48
N ASP A 14 -1.19 -5.38 12.50
CA ASP A 14 -2.06 -6.15 13.40
C ASP A 14 -2.18 -7.62 12.98
N GLU A 15 -2.29 -7.92 11.67
CA GLU A 15 -2.29 -9.30 11.18
C GLU A 15 -0.95 -10.00 11.47
N ILE A 16 0.16 -9.29 11.29
CA ILE A 16 1.52 -9.75 11.60
C ILE A 16 1.67 -10.20 13.06
N SER A 17 1.02 -9.51 14.00
CA SER A 17 1.19 -9.75 15.43
C SER A 17 0.25 -10.82 16.00
N ARG A 18 -0.87 -11.14 15.34
CA ARG A 18 -1.91 -12.00 15.93
C ARG A 18 -1.54 -13.48 16.00
N GLU A 19 -0.70 -13.95 15.08
CA GLU A 19 -0.30 -15.36 14.99
C GLU A 19 1.09 -15.65 15.58
N ALA A 20 1.88 -14.62 15.88
CA ALA A 20 3.23 -14.77 16.40
C ALA A 20 3.23 -15.16 17.89
N THR A 21 4.02 -16.18 18.24
CA THR A 21 4.19 -16.67 19.61
C THR A 21 5.53 -16.24 20.22
N THR A 22 6.48 -15.80 19.39
CA THR A 22 7.83 -15.38 19.79
C THR A 22 8.22 -14.03 19.20
N ILE A 23 9.19 -13.35 19.84
CA ILE A 23 9.77 -12.09 19.33
C ILE A 23 10.43 -12.29 17.96
N LYS A 24 11.02 -13.47 17.71
CA LYS A 24 11.64 -13.79 16.43
C LYS A 24 10.60 -13.74 15.30
N GLU A 25 9.44 -14.36 15.47
CA GLU A 25 8.36 -14.37 14.49
C GLU A 25 7.82 -12.96 14.23
N VAL A 26 7.66 -12.16 15.28
CA VAL A 26 7.28 -10.73 15.13
C VAL A 26 8.32 -9.99 14.28
N SER A 27 9.61 -10.15 14.58
CA SER A 27 10.70 -9.48 13.86
C SER A 27 10.76 -9.89 12.39
N GLU A 28 10.64 -11.19 12.09
CA GLU A 28 10.63 -11.71 10.72
C GLU A 28 9.43 -11.16 9.93
N SER A 29 8.26 -11.13 10.56
CA SER A 29 7.03 -10.66 9.94
C SER A 29 7.06 -9.14 9.67
N VAL A 30 7.51 -8.33 10.63
CA VAL A 30 7.74 -6.89 10.42
C VAL A 30 8.78 -6.66 9.32
N SER A 31 9.86 -7.45 9.28
CA SER A 31 10.90 -7.34 8.26
C SER A 31 10.37 -7.61 6.85
N ASN A 32 9.45 -8.57 6.70
CA ASN A 32 8.80 -8.86 5.43
C ASN A 32 7.94 -7.67 4.95
N THR A 33 7.17 -7.06 5.84
CA THR A 33 6.37 -5.86 5.53
C THR A 33 7.24 -4.67 5.16
N LEU A 34 8.34 -4.44 5.88
CA LEU A 34 9.31 -3.41 5.53
C LEU A 34 9.91 -3.64 4.14
N LYS A 35 10.17 -4.89 3.76
CA LYS A 35 10.64 -5.22 2.41
C LYS A 35 9.61 -4.81 1.35
N LYS A 36 8.32 -5.06 1.59
CA LYS A 36 7.23 -4.70 0.67
C LYS A 36 6.98 -3.20 0.57
N LEU A 37 7.15 -2.49 1.67
CA LEU A 37 7.16 -1.05 1.68
C LEU A 37 8.35 -0.47 0.88
N ASN A 38 9.56 -1.01 1.08
CA ASN A 38 10.74 -0.56 0.35
C ASN A 38 10.56 -0.72 -1.17
N GLU A 39 9.92 -1.80 -1.63
CA GLU A 39 9.58 -1.97 -3.05
C GLU A 39 8.71 -0.83 -3.61
N LEU A 40 7.81 -0.25 -2.80
CA LEU A 40 6.97 0.90 -3.18
C LEU A 40 7.75 2.22 -3.09
N ARG A 41 8.54 2.42 -2.02
CA ARG A 41 9.42 3.58 -1.89
C ARG A 41 10.35 3.70 -3.10
N ASP A 42 10.97 2.61 -3.52
CA ASP A 42 11.88 2.61 -4.67
C ASP A 42 11.16 2.98 -5.97
N LEU A 43 9.86 2.66 -6.12
CA LEU A 43 9.04 3.10 -7.26
C LEU A 43 8.71 4.60 -7.19
N GLU A 44 8.47 5.13 -5.99
CA GLU A 44 8.23 6.56 -5.77
C GLU A 44 9.50 7.38 -6.06
N GLU A 45 10.66 6.92 -5.59
CA GLU A 45 11.97 7.53 -5.89
C GLU A 45 12.30 7.51 -7.39
N GLN A 46 11.85 6.48 -8.11
CA GLN A 46 11.94 6.39 -9.57
C GLN A 46 10.91 7.28 -10.30
N GLY A 47 10.00 7.95 -9.58
CA GLY A 47 8.96 8.78 -10.16
C GLY A 47 7.83 8.01 -10.85
N LYS A 48 7.71 6.70 -10.60
CA LYS A 48 6.70 5.83 -11.24
C LYS A 48 5.37 5.80 -10.49
N ILE A 49 5.41 6.10 -9.20
CA ILE A 49 4.24 6.33 -8.37
C ILE A 49 4.44 7.62 -7.58
N ARG A 50 3.36 8.09 -6.94
CA ARG A 50 3.38 9.20 -5.99
C ARG A 50 2.41 8.90 -4.85
N VAL A 51 2.81 9.17 -3.62
CA VAL A 51 1.86 9.18 -2.49
C VAL A 51 1.07 10.49 -2.51
N LYS A 52 -0.26 10.41 -2.44
CA LYS A 52 -1.14 11.58 -2.33
C LYS A 52 -1.20 12.04 -0.88
N ASP A 53 -0.85 13.29 -0.64
CA ASP A 53 -1.10 13.93 0.65
C ASP A 53 -2.61 14.14 0.83
N THR A 54 -3.15 13.54 1.89
CA THR A 54 -4.57 13.68 2.27
C THR A 54 -4.74 14.22 3.69
N GLY A 55 -3.66 14.69 4.32
CA GLY A 55 -3.66 15.13 5.72
C GLY A 55 -3.75 14.00 6.75
N THR A 56 -3.87 12.74 6.31
CA THR A 56 -3.79 11.53 7.14
C THR A 56 -2.73 10.58 6.58
N LEU A 57 -2.07 9.85 7.48
CA LEU A 57 -1.18 8.75 7.11
C LEU A 57 -1.92 7.40 6.98
N ASN A 58 -3.22 7.38 7.26
CA ASN A 58 -4.02 6.17 7.19
C ASN A 58 -5.43 6.45 6.61
N PRO A 59 -5.74 5.93 5.42
CA PRO A 59 -4.82 5.21 4.53
C PRO A 59 -3.86 6.16 3.80
N LEU A 60 -2.71 5.66 3.34
CA LEU A 60 -1.91 6.34 2.33
C LEU A 60 -2.44 6.00 0.94
N PHE A 61 -2.73 7.00 0.12
CA PHE A 61 -3.18 6.77 -1.26
C PHE A 61 -2.01 6.83 -2.24
N ILE A 62 -1.98 5.89 -3.17
CA ILE A 62 -0.96 5.81 -4.21
C ILE A 62 -1.57 6.22 -5.55
N GLU A 63 -0.91 7.16 -6.21
CA GLU A 63 -1.11 7.48 -7.62
C GLU A 63 -0.10 6.75 -8.48
N ILE A 64 -0.57 6.05 -9.50
CA ILE A 64 0.29 5.46 -10.52
C ILE A 64 0.56 6.52 -11.59
N LEU A 65 1.85 6.78 -11.84
CA LEU A 65 2.30 7.74 -12.86
C LEU A 65 2.82 7.02 -14.13
N ASP A 66 3.21 5.75 -13.99
CA ASP A 66 3.67 4.87 -15.07
C ASP A 66 2.80 3.59 -15.08
N ASP A 67 1.91 3.47 -16.06
CA ASP A 67 0.96 2.35 -16.16
C ASP A 67 1.65 0.99 -16.26
N SER A 68 2.92 0.93 -16.68
CA SER A 68 3.66 -0.34 -16.78
C SER A 68 3.93 -0.99 -15.42
N ILE A 69 3.88 -0.23 -14.32
CA ILE A 69 4.05 -0.75 -12.97
C ILE A 69 2.74 -1.09 -12.26
N GLU A 70 1.58 -0.86 -12.88
CA GLU A 70 0.29 -1.13 -12.24
C GLU A 70 0.15 -2.56 -11.75
N PRO A 71 0.51 -3.61 -12.52
CA PRO A 71 0.42 -4.98 -12.03
C PRO A 71 1.33 -5.21 -10.82
N LYS A 72 2.46 -4.51 -10.73
CA LYS A 72 3.38 -4.63 -9.58
C LYS A 72 2.80 -3.98 -8.33
N VAL A 73 2.15 -2.83 -8.47
CA VAL A 73 1.51 -2.11 -7.34
C VAL A 73 0.25 -2.85 -6.90
N ALA A 74 -0.60 -3.27 -7.83
CA ALA A 74 -1.87 -3.95 -7.55
C ALA A 74 -1.69 -5.32 -6.87
N ASN A 75 -0.58 -6.02 -7.16
CA ASN A 75 -0.27 -7.31 -6.55
C ASN A 75 0.66 -7.20 -5.33
N ASN A 76 0.96 -5.98 -4.85
CA ASN A 76 1.72 -5.82 -3.63
C ASN A 76 0.83 -6.19 -2.42
N PRO A 77 1.27 -7.10 -1.52
CA PRO A 77 0.42 -7.60 -0.44
C PRO A 77 0.02 -6.52 0.59
N ILE A 78 0.68 -5.36 0.61
CA ILE A 78 0.32 -4.25 1.51
C ILE A 78 -0.52 -3.16 0.83
N VAL A 79 -0.96 -3.39 -0.40
CA VAL A 79 -1.77 -2.45 -1.19
C VAL A 79 -3.15 -3.03 -1.40
N ASP A 80 -4.15 -2.31 -0.92
CA ASP A 80 -5.55 -2.57 -1.25
C ASP A 80 -5.95 -1.82 -2.52
N VAL A 81 -6.77 -2.47 -3.34
CA VAL A 81 -7.25 -1.95 -4.62
C VAL A 81 -8.77 -1.90 -4.60
N GLU A 82 -9.33 -0.70 -4.72
CA GLU A 82 -10.76 -0.47 -4.86
C GLU A 82 -11.08 -0.03 -6.29
N ASP A 83 -12.12 -0.60 -6.89
CA ASP A 83 -12.70 -0.09 -8.13
C ASP A 83 -13.57 1.13 -7.81
N VAL A 84 -13.24 2.28 -8.41
CA VAL A 84 -14.06 3.48 -8.32
C VAL A 84 -14.99 3.51 -9.51
N GLU A 85 -16.29 3.31 -9.25
CA GLU A 85 -17.34 3.62 -10.21
C GLU A 85 -17.39 5.14 -10.41
N ASP A 86 -17.48 5.60 -11.66
CA ASP A 86 -17.72 7.01 -11.99
C ASP A 86 -19.14 7.41 -11.55
N SER A 87 -19.36 7.55 -10.24
CA SER A 87 -20.59 8.09 -9.67
C SER A 87 -20.25 9.34 -8.88
N ASN A 88 -20.51 10.49 -9.51
CA ASN A 88 -20.83 11.79 -8.91
C ASN A 88 -20.43 11.99 -7.44
N TYR A 89 -19.16 12.33 -7.18
CA TYR A 89 -18.72 12.93 -5.90
C TYR A 89 -18.08 14.30 -6.15
N PHE A 90 -18.87 15.18 -6.76
CA PHE A 90 -18.77 16.63 -6.59
C PHE A 90 -20.19 17.17 -6.40
N GLN A 91 -20.67 17.10 -5.16
CA GLN A 91 -21.65 18.03 -4.60
C GLN A 91 -21.09 18.59 -3.31
#